data_AF-A0A7X9Q9T7-F1
#
_entry.id   AF-A0A7X9Q9T7-F1
#
_cell.length_a   1.000
_cell.length_b   1.000
_cell.length_c   1.000
_cell.angle_alpha   90.00
_cell.angle_beta   90.00
_cell.angle_gamma   90.00
#
_symmetry.space_group_name_H-M   'P 1'
#
loop_
_entity.id
_entity.type
_entity.pdbx_description
1 polymer ?
#
loop_
_entity_poly.entity_id
_entity_poly.type
_entity_poly.pdbx_seq_one_letter_code
_entity_poly.pdbx_strand_id
1 'polypeptide(L)'
;MKKIAKYILITFILILFIGSAQAAIHPRDMEYAYLETENFYFPLNEEVKVDIVMSESSEGYKFTYLLLKITGLNEEGKRTTDTVEYVKDSKEPSFSFKIKEEGYYMVSAEIMNKDFQSLKLSTEMIEAAPRSDENDPTTVVGKVKALVEESKLQNLQNDFEKAIWFHDWLIYNADYDESMEEHYPRGVLLDGSGVCESYAIAYQMLLKEAGIPSMYVTGYGKGEFHAWNIVKLDEDWYHVDCTWDDPKGGGNEGYGYFGLSDDFMGRDHDWERQNYLFPKAKGTKYNYLIYNGFTQFNSEAELYEVLDTALKSQESPINLFYTGNEKYFDLSYTLESWLKSNYEKYLIKTYTFKPTGFSAVINAEFKSAEGVLYFTSDEDLAKVAGEAMQRKEVTLKLVYSGDDKYYYINTPLRKFLESGTRKYGVSTYSYQYYDKSAEVTLEYVDLEQYKTFSTDEELLKILNDAASNKETSIKLAYIGEDSWYNIGTKISSWFYGDNKVVKGFETDTGGFFITLTLKY
;
A
#
# COMPACT_ATOMS: atom_id res chain seq x y z
N MET A 1 6.45 48.79 -54.50
CA MET A 1 6.59 47.40 -54.99
C MET A 1 7.96 46.88 -54.62
N LYS A 2 8.01 45.74 -53.90
CA LYS A 2 9.17 44.85 -53.65
C LYS A 2 10.31 45.46 -52.80
N LYS A 3 10.88 44.82 -51.79
CA LYS A 3 10.70 43.48 -51.18
C LYS A 3 11.32 43.57 -49.77
N ILE A 4 10.64 42.93 -48.81
CA ILE A 4 11.10 42.69 -47.45
C ILE A 4 12.20 41.62 -47.49
N ALA A 5 13.33 41.86 -46.83
CA ALA A 5 14.28 40.83 -46.43
C ALA A 5 14.55 41.00 -44.93
N LYS A 6 13.87 40.20 -44.11
CA LYS A 6 14.19 40.02 -42.69
C LYS A 6 15.43 39.13 -42.62
N TYR A 7 16.55 39.68 -42.20
CA TYR A 7 17.68 38.88 -41.72
C TYR A 7 17.35 38.40 -40.30
N ILE A 8 17.23 37.08 -40.15
CA ILE A 8 17.23 36.42 -38.84
C ILE A 8 18.70 36.37 -38.40
N LEU A 9 19.05 37.13 -37.37
CA LEU A 9 20.33 37.04 -36.69
C LEU A 9 20.28 35.78 -35.82
N ILE A 10 20.84 34.66 -36.30
CA ILE A 10 21.09 33.48 -35.49
C ILE A 10 22.34 33.78 -34.66
N THR A 11 22.15 34.07 -33.38
CA THR A 11 23.25 34.19 -32.42
C THR A 11 23.76 32.79 -32.12
N PHE A 12 24.80 32.35 -32.84
CA PHE A 12 25.59 31.19 -32.45
C PHE A 12 26.38 31.56 -31.18
N ILE A 13 25.94 31.08 -30.02
CA ILE A 13 26.80 31.03 -28.84
C ILE A 13 27.75 29.86 -29.08
N LEU A 14 28.93 30.16 -29.61
CA LEU A 14 30.04 29.23 -29.67
C LEU A 14 30.63 29.16 -28.25
N ILE A 15 30.17 28.20 -27.44
CA ILE A 15 30.87 27.85 -26.19
C ILE A 15 32.16 27.14 -26.62
N LEU A 16 33.25 27.91 -26.69
CA LEU A 16 34.60 27.38 -26.75
C LEU A 16 34.89 26.66 -25.42
N PHE A 17 34.57 25.37 -25.36
CA PHE A 17 35.17 24.47 -24.38
C PHE A 17 36.66 24.35 -24.74
N ILE A 18 37.50 25.18 -24.11
CA ILE A 18 38.92 24.87 -23.98
C ILE A 18 39.01 23.81 -22.88
N GLY A 19 38.63 22.58 -23.22
CA GLY A 19 38.87 21.42 -22.38
C GLY A 19 40.34 21.08 -22.47
N SER A 20 41.12 21.33 -21.41
CA SER A 20 42.35 20.58 -21.20
C SER A 20 41.97 19.10 -21.21
N ALA A 21 42.54 18.29 -22.11
CA ALA A 21 42.31 16.85 -22.15
C ALA A 21 42.53 16.27 -20.74
N GLN A 22 41.43 15.99 -20.05
CA GLN A 22 41.47 15.43 -18.71
C GLN A 22 41.88 13.97 -18.88
N ALA A 23 42.88 13.53 -18.12
CA ALA A 23 43.34 12.16 -18.21
C ALA A 23 42.18 11.21 -17.87
N ALA A 24 42.04 10.14 -18.66
CA ALA A 24 41.07 9.07 -18.43
C ALA A 24 41.10 8.62 -16.96
N ILE A 25 39.95 8.74 -16.29
CA ILE A 25 39.74 8.30 -14.90
C ILE A 25 39.71 6.77 -14.82
N HIS A 26 39.67 6.21 -13.60
CA HIS A 26 39.41 4.79 -13.42
C HIS A 26 38.02 4.46 -14.04
N PRO A 27 37.87 3.45 -14.92
CA PRO A 27 36.59 3.16 -15.56
C PRO A 27 35.42 2.92 -14.59
N ARG A 28 35.68 2.27 -13.45
CA ARG A 28 34.70 2.11 -12.34
C ARG A 28 34.26 3.41 -11.63
N ASP A 29 34.95 4.53 -11.85
CA ASP A 29 34.59 5.83 -11.25
C ASP A 29 33.69 6.67 -12.18
N MET A 30 33.38 6.17 -13.39
CA MET A 30 32.42 6.81 -14.31
C MET A 30 31.04 6.90 -13.66
N GLU A 31 30.25 7.92 -14.02
CA GLU A 31 28.86 8.01 -13.56
C GLU A 31 27.99 6.90 -14.16
N TYR A 32 28.20 6.62 -15.45
CA TYR A 32 27.61 5.48 -16.13
C TYR A 32 28.49 4.96 -17.27
N ALA A 33 28.36 3.67 -17.57
CA ALA A 33 28.86 2.99 -18.75
C ALA A 33 28.03 1.72 -19.03
N TYR A 34 27.48 1.59 -20.24
CA TYR A 34 26.67 0.44 -20.65
C TYR A 34 26.77 0.17 -22.16
N LEU A 35 26.30 -1.00 -22.58
CA LEU A 35 26.25 -1.39 -24.00
C LEU A 35 24.88 -1.10 -24.58
N GLU A 36 24.86 -0.49 -25.76
CA GLU A 36 23.64 -0.18 -26.51
C GLU A 36 23.72 -0.83 -27.89
N THR A 37 22.73 -1.67 -28.20
CA THR A 37 22.58 -2.27 -29.54
C THR A 37 21.57 -1.48 -30.38
N GLU A 38 21.71 -1.49 -31.71
CA GLU A 38 20.77 -0.78 -32.60
C GLU A 38 19.37 -1.44 -32.63
N ASN A 39 19.32 -2.77 -32.59
CA ASN A 39 18.10 -3.56 -32.66
C ASN A 39 17.92 -4.38 -31.37
N PHE A 40 16.69 -4.74 -31.03
CA PHE A 40 16.38 -5.62 -29.89
C PHE A 40 16.74 -7.09 -30.14
N TYR A 41 17.15 -7.43 -31.37
CA TYR A 41 17.62 -8.73 -31.80
C TYR A 41 18.75 -8.53 -32.84
N PHE A 42 19.49 -9.58 -33.20
CA PHE A 42 20.55 -9.52 -34.21
C PHE A 42 20.09 -10.06 -35.57
N PRO A 43 19.84 -9.21 -36.58
CA PRO A 43 19.44 -9.67 -37.90
C PRO A 43 20.57 -10.46 -38.59
N LEU A 44 20.24 -11.65 -39.09
CA LEU A 44 21.21 -12.51 -39.77
C LEU A 44 21.75 -11.87 -41.07
N ASN A 45 23.04 -12.07 -41.32
CA ASN A 45 23.79 -11.63 -42.49
C ASN A 45 23.87 -10.10 -42.69
N GLU A 46 23.38 -9.33 -41.74
CA GLU A 46 23.47 -7.88 -41.69
C GLU A 46 24.63 -7.45 -40.77
N GLU A 47 25.10 -6.21 -40.95
CA GLU A 47 26.05 -5.62 -40.02
C GLU A 47 25.28 -5.16 -38.78
N VAL A 48 25.70 -5.67 -37.63
CA VAL A 48 25.19 -5.27 -36.32
C VAL A 48 26.23 -4.38 -35.68
N LYS A 49 25.78 -3.29 -35.05
CA LYS A 49 26.63 -2.40 -34.26
C LYS A 49 26.19 -2.37 -32.80
N VAL A 50 27.18 -2.42 -31.92
CA VAL A 50 27.02 -2.25 -30.48
C VAL A 50 27.93 -1.10 -30.04
N ASP A 51 27.35 -0.10 -29.40
CA ASP A 51 28.03 1.08 -28.90
C ASP A 51 28.24 0.97 -27.38
N ILE A 52 29.34 1.53 -26.89
CA ILE A 52 29.55 1.79 -25.47
C ILE A 52 29.08 3.22 -25.19
N VAL A 53 27.99 3.33 -24.43
CA VAL A 53 27.51 4.62 -23.93
C VAL A 53 28.11 4.85 -22.56
N MET A 54 28.84 5.95 -22.39
CA MET A 54 29.53 6.26 -21.14
C MET A 54 29.52 7.76 -20.85
N SER A 55 29.61 8.08 -19.56
CA SER A 55 29.59 9.47 -19.05
C SER A 55 30.86 10.26 -19.35
N GLU A 56 31.97 9.57 -19.63
CA GLU A 56 33.27 10.17 -19.94
C GLU A 56 33.56 10.14 -21.45
N SER A 57 34.52 10.96 -21.90
CA SER A 57 35.06 10.84 -23.26
C SER A 57 35.75 9.49 -23.47
N SER A 58 35.67 8.94 -24.69
CA SER A 58 36.40 7.72 -25.07
C SER A 58 37.92 7.93 -25.14
N GLU A 59 38.38 9.17 -25.19
CA GLU A 59 39.80 9.49 -25.27
C GLU A 59 40.59 8.95 -24.07
N GLY A 60 41.68 8.22 -24.36
CA GLY A 60 42.56 7.65 -23.33
C GLY A 60 42.14 6.28 -22.81
N TYR A 61 41.01 5.74 -23.28
CA TYR A 61 40.60 4.36 -23.06
C TYR A 61 40.94 3.46 -24.25
N LYS A 62 41.00 2.16 -23.97
CA LYS A 62 41.00 1.09 -24.97
C LYS A 62 39.87 0.14 -24.67
N PHE A 63 39.37 -0.50 -25.72
CA PHE A 63 38.22 -1.39 -25.64
C PHE A 63 38.59 -2.79 -26.12
N THR A 64 38.15 -3.80 -25.39
CA THR A 64 38.22 -5.21 -25.82
C THR A 64 36.79 -5.73 -25.93
N TYR A 65 36.47 -6.39 -27.05
CA TYR A 65 35.14 -6.92 -27.34
C TYR A 65 35.18 -8.43 -27.55
N LEU A 66 34.15 -9.10 -27.06
CA LEU A 66 33.86 -10.50 -27.31
C LEU A 66 32.43 -10.63 -27.81
N LEU A 67 32.26 -11.28 -28.97
CA LEU A 67 30.98 -11.83 -29.38
C LEU A 67 30.94 -13.30 -28.94
N LEU A 68 29.97 -13.65 -28.11
CA LEU A 68 29.82 -14.98 -27.53
C LEU A 68 28.51 -15.59 -28.05
N LYS A 69 28.56 -16.84 -28.53
CA LYS A 69 27.36 -17.65 -28.84
C LYS A 69 27.05 -18.51 -27.62
N ILE A 70 25.81 -18.46 -27.15
CA ILE A 70 25.35 -19.32 -26.05
C ILE A 70 25.10 -20.73 -26.61
N THR A 71 25.70 -21.74 -25.99
CA THR A 71 25.64 -23.14 -26.44
C THR A 71 24.81 -24.04 -25.53
N GLY A 72 24.40 -23.54 -24.36
CA GLY A 72 23.58 -24.26 -23.39
C GLY A 72 23.86 -23.81 -21.96
N LEU A 73 23.54 -24.68 -21.02
CA LEU A 73 23.87 -24.55 -19.60
C LEU A 73 24.78 -25.71 -19.18
N ASN A 74 25.69 -25.47 -18.24
CA ASN A 74 26.49 -26.51 -17.61
C ASN A 74 25.70 -27.21 -16.48
N GLU A 75 26.30 -28.21 -15.83
CA GLU A 75 25.69 -28.98 -14.73
C GLU A 75 25.31 -28.12 -13.50
N GLU A 76 25.86 -26.91 -13.40
CA GLU A 76 25.60 -25.94 -12.33
C GLU A 76 24.54 -24.89 -12.75
N GLY A 77 23.91 -25.06 -13.93
CA GLY A 77 22.92 -24.12 -14.45
C GLY A 77 23.52 -22.84 -15.05
N LYS A 78 24.85 -22.77 -15.23
CA LYS A 78 25.54 -21.60 -15.79
C LYS A 78 25.67 -21.71 -17.31
N ARG A 79 25.44 -20.59 -18.01
CA ARG A 79 25.61 -20.48 -19.47
C ARG A 79 26.98 -20.94 -19.94
N THR A 80 26.99 -21.85 -20.91
CA THR A 80 28.17 -22.18 -21.70
C THR A 80 28.18 -21.34 -22.97
N THR A 81 29.36 -20.86 -23.36
CA THR A 81 29.52 -19.97 -24.50
C THR A 81 30.73 -20.29 -25.34
N ASP A 82 30.59 -20.18 -26.66
CA ASP A 82 31.71 -20.20 -27.60
C ASP A 82 32.06 -18.77 -28.04
N THR A 83 33.35 -18.46 -28.09
CA THR A 83 33.81 -17.17 -28.63
C THR A 83 33.73 -17.21 -30.15
N VAL A 84 32.93 -16.31 -30.71
CA VAL A 84 32.72 -16.16 -32.16
C VAL A 84 33.69 -15.13 -32.71
N GLU A 85 33.83 -14.01 -32.02
CA GLU A 85 34.71 -12.91 -32.42
C GLU A 85 35.38 -12.30 -31.19
N TYR A 86 36.64 -11.90 -31.35
CA TYR A 86 37.48 -11.30 -30.31
C TYR A 86 38.26 -10.14 -30.90
N VAL A 87 38.01 -8.93 -30.40
CA VAL A 87 38.72 -7.71 -30.79
C VAL A 87 39.39 -7.13 -29.57
N LYS A 88 40.71 -6.95 -29.61
CA LYS A 88 41.49 -6.42 -28.48
C LYS A 88 42.06 -5.05 -28.81
N ASP A 89 42.19 -4.20 -27.78
CA ASP A 89 42.89 -2.92 -27.85
C ASP A 89 42.29 -1.96 -28.92
N SER A 90 40.98 -2.06 -29.18
CA SER A 90 40.26 -1.11 -30.03
C SER A 90 40.32 0.30 -29.44
N LYS A 91 40.37 1.30 -30.30
CA LYS A 91 40.23 2.71 -29.93
C LYS A 91 38.80 3.22 -30.10
N GLU A 92 37.99 2.50 -30.85
CA GLU A 92 36.60 2.86 -31.09
C GLU A 92 35.74 2.34 -29.94
N PRO A 93 34.87 3.17 -29.35
CA PRO A 93 33.91 2.76 -28.32
C PRO A 93 32.70 2.05 -28.94
N SER A 94 32.91 1.30 -30.03
CA SER A 94 31.89 0.57 -30.75
C SER A 94 32.45 -0.70 -31.36
N PHE A 95 31.61 -1.71 -31.51
CA PHE A 95 31.94 -3.00 -32.09
C PHE A 95 30.90 -3.39 -33.14
N SER A 96 31.37 -3.76 -34.33
CA SER A 96 30.53 -4.18 -35.45
C SER A 96 30.89 -5.58 -35.91
N PHE A 97 29.87 -6.41 -36.16
CA PHE A 97 30.02 -7.80 -36.54
C PHE A 97 28.85 -8.28 -37.42
N LYS A 98 28.97 -9.49 -37.99
CA LYS A 98 27.89 -10.15 -38.74
C LYS A 98 27.66 -11.56 -38.22
N ILE A 99 26.40 -11.90 -37.93
CA ILE A 99 26.00 -13.24 -37.49
C ILE A 99 25.38 -14.00 -38.67
N LYS A 100 25.73 -15.28 -38.81
CA LYS A 100 25.25 -16.15 -39.89
C LYS A 100 24.35 -17.29 -39.43
N GLU A 101 24.39 -17.61 -38.14
CA GLU A 101 23.68 -18.73 -37.55
C GLU A 101 22.68 -18.21 -36.55
N GLU A 102 21.50 -18.83 -36.52
CA GLU A 102 20.50 -18.57 -35.48
C GLU A 102 21.01 -19.03 -34.11
N GLY A 103 20.43 -18.44 -33.07
CA GLY A 103 20.71 -18.76 -31.68
C GLY A 103 20.84 -17.50 -30.84
N TYR A 104 21.23 -17.67 -29.58
CA TYR A 104 21.39 -16.56 -28.64
C TYR A 104 22.85 -16.17 -28.51
N TYR A 105 23.10 -14.86 -28.48
CA TYR A 105 24.43 -14.28 -28.44
C TYR A 105 24.51 -13.25 -27.30
N MET A 106 25.74 -12.99 -26.85
CA MET A 106 26.03 -11.93 -25.89
C MET A 106 27.25 -11.14 -26.37
N VAL A 107 27.25 -9.83 -26.13
CA VAL A 107 28.42 -8.99 -26.35
C VAL A 107 29.00 -8.60 -25.00
N SER A 108 30.26 -8.95 -24.78
CA SER A 108 31.03 -8.46 -23.63
C SER A 108 32.04 -7.42 -24.10
N ALA A 109 32.16 -6.33 -23.36
CA ALA A 109 33.15 -5.30 -23.57
C ALA A 109 33.97 -5.05 -22.31
N GLU A 110 35.25 -4.73 -22.45
CA GLU A 110 36.10 -4.24 -21.38
C GLU A 110 36.63 -2.87 -21.75
N ILE A 111 36.34 -1.88 -20.90
CA ILE A 111 36.92 -0.52 -20.97
C ILE A 111 38.17 -0.52 -20.10
N MET A 112 39.32 -0.15 -20.65
CA MET A 112 40.60 -0.14 -19.94
C MET A 112 41.31 1.20 -20.12
N ASN A 113 41.79 1.80 -19.03
CA ASN A 113 42.63 2.99 -19.09
C ASN A 113 44.12 2.62 -19.20
N LYS A 114 44.98 3.63 -19.37
CA LYS A 114 46.45 3.46 -19.48
C LYS A 114 47.12 2.83 -18.26
N ASP A 115 46.47 2.90 -17.09
CA ASP A 115 46.97 2.38 -15.81
C ASP A 115 46.48 0.95 -15.56
N PHE A 116 45.92 0.29 -16.59
CA PHE A 116 45.40 -1.08 -16.58
C PHE A 116 44.20 -1.30 -15.64
N GLN A 117 43.52 -0.22 -15.27
CA GLN A 117 42.25 -0.29 -14.55
C GLN A 117 41.13 -0.53 -15.56
N SER A 118 40.20 -1.41 -15.22
CA SER A 118 39.12 -1.80 -16.14
C SER A 118 37.73 -1.90 -15.52
N LEU A 119 36.75 -1.81 -16.41
CA LEU A 119 35.34 -2.10 -16.19
C LEU A 119 34.89 -3.07 -17.29
N LYS A 120 34.18 -4.14 -16.89
CA LYS A 120 33.57 -5.07 -17.84
C LYS A 120 32.09 -4.79 -17.95
N LEU A 121 31.59 -4.84 -19.16
CA LEU A 121 30.19 -4.66 -19.53
C LEU A 121 29.74 -5.92 -20.27
N SER A 122 28.45 -6.22 -20.17
CA SER A 122 27.81 -7.27 -20.95
C SER A 122 26.40 -6.83 -21.32
N THR A 123 25.95 -7.25 -22.50
CA THR A 123 24.52 -7.26 -22.83
C THR A 123 23.84 -8.41 -22.08
N GLU A 124 22.52 -8.38 -22.09
CA GLU A 124 21.65 -9.55 -22.02
C GLU A 124 21.97 -10.57 -23.13
N MET A 125 21.27 -11.71 -23.11
CA MET A 125 21.23 -12.56 -24.30
C MET A 125 20.32 -11.97 -25.37
N ILE A 126 20.81 -11.94 -26.59
CA ILE A 126 20.14 -11.35 -27.75
C ILE A 126 19.98 -12.45 -28.79
N GLU A 127 18.76 -12.65 -29.25
CA GLU A 127 18.43 -13.61 -30.30
C GLU A 127 18.98 -13.13 -31.65
N ALA A 128 19.65 -14.02 -32.39
CA ALA A 128 19.98 -13.81 -33.79
C ALA A 128 18.96 -14.55 -34.66
N ALA A 129 18.23 -13.81 -35.49
CA ALA A 129 17.09 -14.32 -36.25
C ALA A 129 17.02 -13.68 -37.65
N PRO A 130 16.40 -14.35 -38.64
CA PRO A 130 16.20 -13.77 -39.96
C PRO A 130 15.13 -12.66 -39.93
N ARG A 131 15.24 -11.66 -40.80
CA ARG A 131 14.24 -10.58 -40.95
C ARG A 131 12.82 -11.08 -41.27
N SER A 132 12.69 -12.29 -41.83
CA SER A 132 11.37 -12.88 -42.08
C SER A 132 10.53 -13.02 -40.81
N ASP A 133 11.19 -13.25 -39.67
CA ASP A 133 10.54 -13.51 -38.38
C ASP A 133 9.81 -12.29 -37.85
N GLU A 134 10.22 -11.07 -38.24
CA GLU A 134 9.49 -9.84 -37.92
C GLU A 134 8.02 -9.87 -38.37
N ASN A 135 7.68 -10.71 -39.36
CA ASN A 135 6.33 -10.84 -39.91
C ASN A 135 5.58 -12.08 -39.38
N ASP A 136 6.19 -12.88 -38.51
CA ASP A 136 5.59 -14.10 -37.96
C ASP A 136 5.42 -13.97 -36.43
N PRO A 137 4.19 -13.72 -35.93
CA PRO A 137 3.95 -13.53 -34.49
C PRO A 137 4.09 -14.81 -33.65
N THR A 138 4.42 -15.95 -34.28
CA THR A 138 4.76 -17.20 -33.58
C THR A 138 6.25 -17.32 -33.26
N THR A 139 7.07 -16.40 -33.79
CA THR A 139 8.47 -16.21 -33.42
C THR A 139 8.59 -15.14 -32.35
N VAL A 140 9.69 -15.14 -31.58
CA VAL A 140 9.91 -14.13 -30.53
C VAL A 140 10.00 -12.73 -31.15
N VAL A 141 10.80 -12.56 -32.20
CA VAL A 141 10.96 -11.28 -32.92
C VAL A 141 9.63 -10.75 -33.43
N GLY A 142 8.86 -11.59 -34.14
CA GLY A 142 7.56 -11.18 -34.68
C GLY A 142 6.53 -10.91 -33.60
N LYS A 143 6.57 -11.62 -32.46
CA LYS A 143 5.69 -11.35 -31.33
C LYS A 143 5.98 -9.97 -30.70
N VAL A 144 7.25 -9.61 -30.51
CA VAL A 144 7.64 -8.27 -30.05
C VAL A 144 7.15 -7.20 -31.02
N LYS A 145 7.40 -7.35 -32.33
CA LYS A 145 6.90 -6.42 -33.36
C LYS A 145 5.38 -6.26 -33.29
N ALA A 146 4.65 -7.38 -33.21
CA ALA A 146 3.19 -7.38 -33.17
C ALA A 146 2.64 -6.65 -31.93
N LEU A 147 3.23 -6.86 -30.75
CA LEU A 147 2.83 -6.20 -29.52
C LEU A 147 3.12 -4.70 -29.54
N VAL A 148 4.26 -4.27 -30.10
CA VAL A 148 4.54 -2.84 -30.25
C VAL A 148 3.57 -2.18 -31.24
N GLU A 149 3.20 -2.85 -32.33
CA GLU A 149 2.12 -2.34 -33.21
C GLU A 149 0.77 -2.29 -32.50
N GLU A 150 0.43 -3.30 -31.68
CA GLU A 150 -0.80 -3.30 -30.88
C GLU A 150 -0.83 -2.15 -29.87
N SER A 151 0.30 -1.82 -29.23
CA SER A 151 0.41 -0.71 -28.28
C SER A 151 0.06 0.64 -28.91
N LYS A 152 0.37 0.83 -30.21
CA LYS A 152 0.05 2.06 -30.96
C LYS A 152 -1.46 2.27 -31.13
N LEU A 153 -2.26 1.22 -30.99
CA LEU A 153 -3.72 1.26 -31.08
C LEU A 153 -4.39 1.63 -29.75
N GLN A 154 -3.64 1.66 -28.64
CA GLN A 154 -4.17 1.85 -27.28
C GLN A 154 -4.29 3.33 -26.85
N ASN A 155 -3.99 4.28 -27.75
CA ASN A 155 -4.03 5.72 -27.48
C ASN A 155 -3.17 6.17 -26.27
N LEU A 156 -1.99 5.56 -26.12
CA LEU A 156 -1.02 5.85 -25.06
C LEU A 156 -0.33 7.20 -25.36
N GLN A 157 -0.27 8.08 -24.37
CA GLN A 157 0.14 9.48 -24.52
C GLN A 157 1.66 9.70 -24.38
N ASN A 158 2.35 8.83 -23.66
CA ASN A 158 3.75 8.99 -23.31
C ASN A 158 4.43 7.62 -23.10
N ASP A 159 5.74 7.64 -22.88
CA ASP A 159 6.52 6.41 -22.73
C ASP A 159 6.24 5.67 -21.41
N PHE A 160 5.79 6.37 -20.37
CA PHE A 160 5.33 5.74 -19.13
C PHE A 160 4.10 4.86 -19.36
N GLU A 161 3.09 5.36 -20.08
CA GLU A 161 1.89 4.59 -20.42
C GLU A 161 2.20 3.38 -21.32
N LYS A 162 3.16 3.51 -22.25
CA LYS A 162 3.66 2.36 -23.04
C LYS A 162 4.39 1.34 -22.18
N ALA A 163 5.27 1.81 -21.30
CA ALA A 163 6.03 0.94 -20.41
C ALA A 163 5.10 0.15 -19.47
N ILE A 164 4.04 0.77 -18.96
CA ILE A 164 2.98 0.07 -18.21
C ILE A 164 2.26 -0.94 -19.09
N TRP A 165 1.84 -0.55 -20.30
CA TRP A 165 1.10 -1.47 -21.17
C TRP A 165 1.89 -2.74 -21.49
N PHE A 166 3.18 -2.63 -21.78
CA PHE A 166 4.05 -3.80 -22.00
C PHE A 166 4.25 -4.63 -20.73
N HIS A 167 4.39 -3.97 -19.58
CA HIS A 167 4.50 -4.62 -18.28
C HIS A 167 3.25 -5.46 -18.00
N ASP A 168 2.07 -4.82 -18.05
CA ASP A 168 0.78 -5.45 -17.79
C ASP A 168 0.52 -6.59 -18.77
N TRP A 169 0.88 -6.42 -20.04
CA TRP A 169 0.75 -7.49 -21.04
C TRP A 169 1.57 -8.73 -20.63
N LEU A 170 2.83 -8.57 -20.21
CA LEU A 170 3.66 -9.69 -19.82
C LEU A 170 3.07 -10.43 -18.60
N ILE A 171 2.79 -9.71 -17.52
CA ILE A 171 2.34 -10.33 -16.26
C ILE A 171 0.88 -10.79 -16.28
N TYR A 172 0.10 -10.38 -17.29
CA TYR A 172 -1.21 -10.95 -17.54
C TYR A 172 -1.14 -12.26 -18.34
N ASN A 173 -0.18 -12.38 -19.26
CA ASN A 173 -0.12 -13.47 -20.23
C ASN A 173 0.90 -14.57 -19.89
N ALA A 174 1.68 -14.39 -18.82
CA ALA A 174 2.65 -15.37 -18.37
C ALA A 174 2.59 -15.56 -16.86
N ASP A 175 3.06 -16.73 -16.41
CA ASP A 175 3.26 -17.05 -15.00
C ASP A 175 4.74 -17.28 -14.71
N TYR A 176 5.15 -16.99 -13.47
CA TYR A 176 6.47 -17.36 -13.00
C TYR A 176 6.72 -18.87 -13.05
N ASP A 177 7.80 -19.27 -13.72
CA ASP A 177 8.24 -20.65 -13.77
C ASP A 177 8.93 -21.09 -12.47
N GLU A 178 8.15 -21.72 -11.59
CA GLU A 178 8.63 -22.26 -10.31
C GLU A 178 9.65 -23.41 -10.48
N SER A 179 9.74 -24.03 -11.67
CA SER A 179 10.74 -25.05 -11.96
C SER A 179 12.13 -24.47 -12.24
N MET A 180 12.20 -23.16 -12.48
CA MET A 180 13.42 -22.40 -12.75
C MET A 180 14.16 -22.81 -14.03
N GLU A 181 13.43 -23.29 -15.04
CA GLU A 181 13.99 -23.87 -16.26
C GLU A 181 13.88 -22.97 -17.49
N GLU A 182 12.82 -22.14 -17.59
CA GLU A 182 12.58 -21.31 -18.77
C GLU A 182 13.16 -19.89 -18.61
N HIS A 183 14.40 -19.71 -19.08
CA HIS A 183 15.15 -18.45 -19.01
C HIS A 183 15.02 -17.58 -20.27
N TYR A 184 14.47 -18.09 -21.38
CA TYR A 184 14.44 -17.39 -22.66
C TYR A 184 13.20 -16.52 -22.82
N PRO A 185 13.27 -15.37 -23.53
CA PRO A 185 12.14 -14.45 -23.70
C PRO A 185 10.92 -15.12 -24.38
N ARG A 186 11.15 -16.21 -25.12
CA ARG A 186 10.09 -17.08 -25.64
C ARG A 186 9.10 -17.51 -24.55
N GLY A 187 9.59 -17.83 -23.36
CA GLY A 187 8.79 -18.31 -22.24
C GLY A 187 7.60 -17.41 -21.97
N VAL A 188 7.85 -16.14 -21.64
CA VAL A 188 6.78 -15.18 -21.31
C VAL A 188 6.08 -14.58 -22.54
N LEU A 189 6.74 -14.51 -23.70
CA LEU A 189 6.13 -13.92 -24.90
C LEU A 189 5.20 -14.88 -25.66
N LEU A 190 5.46 -16.18 -25.60
CA LEU A 190 4.79 -17.18 -26.44
C LEU A 190 4.25 -18.37 -25.66
N ASP A 191 5.02 -18.90 -24.70
CA ASP A 191 4.69 -20.16 -24.04
C ASP A 191 3.88 -19.94 -22.74
N GLY A 192 3.84 -18.71 -22.22
CA GLY A 192 3.07 -18.29 -21.05
C GLY A 192 3.73 -18.64 -19.71
N SER A 193 5.03 -18.93 -19.69
CA SER A 193 5.76 -19.27 -18.47
C SER A 193 7.24 -18.92 -18.59
N GLY A 194 7.82 -18.30 -17.55
CA GLY A 194 9.25 -17.99 -17.53
C GLY A 194 9.76 -17.50 -16.19
N VAL A 195 11.08 -17.53 -16.00
CA VAL A 195 11.74 -17.00 -14.80
C VAL A 195 12.09 -15.51 -14.95
N CYS A 196 12.74 -14.92 -13.95
CA CYS A 196 13.09 -13.50 -13.93
C CYS A 196 13.90 -13.03 -15.15
N GLU A 197 14.83 -13.85 -15.65
CA GLU A 197 15.59 -13.55 -16.87
C GLU A 197 14.69 -13.49 -18.11
N SER A 198 13.69 -14.38 -18.23
CA SER A 198 12.74 -14.38 -19.34
C SER A 198 11.91 -13.09 -19.38
N TYR A 199 11.36 -12.69 -18.22
CA TYR A 199 10.61 -11.44 -18.06
C TYR A 199 11.46 -10.21 -18.40
N ALA A 200 12.64 -10.08 -17.79
CA ALA A 200 13.47 -8.90 -17.93
C ALA A 200 13.99 -8.70 -19.37
N ILE A 201 14.30 -9.79 -20.08
CA ILE A 201 14.70 -9.72 -21.49
C ILE A 201 13.50 -9.39 -22.37
N ALA A 202 12.37 -10.06 -22.20
CA ALA A 202 11.16 -9.79 -22.99
C ALA A 202 10.69 -8.34 -22.84
N TYR A 203 10.72 -7.81 -21.61
CA TYR A 203 10.37 -6.41 -21.34
C TYR A 203 11.35 -5.44 -21.99
N GLN A 204 12.66 -5.69 -21.90
CA GLN A 204 13.67 -4.90 -22.59
C GLN A 204 13.46 -4.90 -24.10
N MET A 205 13.14 -6.05 -24.70
CA MET A 205 12.87 -6.17 -26.15
C MET A 205 11.69 -5.29 -26.58
N LEU A 206 10.59 -5.33 -25.83
CA LEU A 206 9.39 -4.51 -26.09
C LEU A 206 9.69 -3.01 -25.95
N LEU A 207 10.36 -2.61 -24.86
CA LEU A 207 10.75 -1.22 -24.64
C LEU A 207 11.66 -0.70 -25.75
N LYS A 208 12.65 -1.50 -26.15
CA LYS A 208 13.62 -1.14 -27.17
C LYS A 208 12.98 -0.98 -28.55
N GLU A 209 12.10 -1.90 -28.94
CA GLU A 209 11.33 -1.76 -30.18
C GLU A 209 10.39 -0.54 -30.13
N ALA A 210 9.87 -0.19 -28.96
CA ALA A 210 9.07 1.01 -28.76
C ALA A 210 9.90 2.31 -28.69
N GLY A 211 11.23 2.23 -28.75
CA GLY A 211 12.14 3.38 -28.68
C GLY A 211 12.36 3.94 -27.27
N ILE A 212 12.06 3.15 -26.23
CA ILE A 212 12.23 3.53 -24.83
C ILE A 212 13.58 2.98 -24.34
N PRO A 213 14.56 3.84 -23.97
CA PRO A 213 15.86 3.39 -23.50
C PRO A 213 15.73 2.55 -22.23
N SER A 214 16.37 1.38 -22.24
CA SER A 214 16.33 0.44 -21.12
C SER A 214 17.57 -0.42 -21.06
N MET A 215 17.87 -0.93 -19.86
CA MET A 215 19.00 -1.80 -19.58
C MET A 215 18.53 -3.02 -18.78
N TYR A 216 19.07 -4.17 -19.14
CA TYR A 216 18.99 -5.39 -18.36
C TYR A 216 19.90 -5.30 -17.13
N VAL A 217 19.36 -5.65 -15.97
CA VAL A 217 20.08 -5.65 -14.69
C VAL A 217 20.09 -7.07 -14.13
N THR A 218 21.23 -7.48 -13.61
CA THR A 218 21.37 -8.69 -12.80
C THR A 218 21.92 -8.34 -11.44
N GLY A 219 21.51 -9.10 -10.43
CA GLY A 219 21.93 -8.90 -9.06
C GLY A 219 21.29 -9.94 -8.16
N TYR A 220 20.92 -9.51 -6.96
CA TYR A 220 20.27 -10.34 -5.97
C TYR A 220 18.98 -9.68 -5.48
N GLY A 221 17.88 -10.43 -5.45
CA GLY A 221 16.63 -10.06 -4.79
C GLY A 221 16.44 -10.94 -3.56
N LYS A 222 16.37 -10.34 -2.36
CA LYS A 222 16.29 -11.08 -1.07
C LYS A 222 17.36 -12.18 -0.88
N GLY A 223 18.51 -12.03 -1.52
CA GLY A 223 19.66 -12.95 -1.42
C GLY A 223 19.75 -14.02 -2.53
N GLU A 224 18.75 -14.11 -3.40
CA GLU A 224 18.75 -15.02 -4.56
C GLU A 224 19.10 -14.26 -5.83
N PHE A 225 19.77 -14.92 -6.79
CA PHE A 225 20.06 -14.31 -8.09
C PHE A 225 18.77 -13.86 -8.76
N HIS A 226 18.77 -12.63 -9.27
CA HIS A 226 17.58 -12.02 -9.87
C HIS A 226 17.93 -11.10 -11.03
N ALA A 227 16.95 -10.88 -11.91
CA ALA A 227 17.07 -10.04 -13.08
C ALA A 227 15.84 -9.14 -13.26
N TRP A 228 16.08 -7.89 -13.62
CA TRP A 228 15.05 -6.86 -13.82
C TRP A 228 15.56 -5.79 -14.79
N ASN A 229 14.84 -4.66 -14.93
CA ASN A 229 15.22 -3.60 -15.86
C ASN A 229 15.39 -2.25 -15.17
N ILE A 230 16.22 -1.40 -15.78
CA ILE A 230 16.19 0.06 -15.60
C ILE A 230 15.67 0.68 -16.89
N VAL A 231 14.71 1.58 -16.78
CA VAL A 231 13.98 2.21 -17.89
C VAL A 231 14.08 3.73 -17.78
N LYS A 232 14.34 4.41 -18.89
CA LYS A 232 14.32 5.87 -18.95
C LYS A 232 12.92 6.34 -19.32
N LEU A 233 12.30 7.12 -18.44
CA LEU A 233 10.98 7.72 -18.65
C LEU A 233 11.10 9.24 -18.54
N ASP A 234 10.82 9.93 -19.63
CA ASP A 234 11.27 11.32 -19.87
C ASP A 234 12.80 11.44 -19.68
N GLU A 235 13.25 12.22 -18.69
CA GLU A 235 14.66 12.48 -18.42
C GLU A 235 15.24 11.66 -17.27
N ASP A 236 14.40 10.96 -16.53
CA ASP A 236 14.80 10.22 -15.33
C ASP A 236 14.84 8.71 -15.57
N TRP A 237 15.70 8.02 -14.83
CA TRP A 237 15.80 6.57 -14.81
C TRP A 237 15.03 5.98 -13.63
N TYR A 238 14.45 4.81 -13.86
CA TYR A 238 13.63 4.07 -12.91
C TYR A 238 13.91 2.57 -13.03
N HIS A 239 13.83 1.85 -11.92
CA HIS A 239 13.79 0.40 -11.93
C HIS A 239 12.37 -0.11 -12.19
N VAL A 240 12.25 -1.20 -12.95
CA VAL A 240 11.01 -1.95 -13.17
C VAL A 240 11.32 -3.44 -13.05
N ASP A 241 10.56 -4.15 -12.23
CA ASP A 241 10.65 -5.59 -12.06
C ASP A 241 9.28 -6.24 -12.33
N CYS A 242 9.09 -6.71 -13.58
CA CYS A 242 7.85 -7.38 -13.97
C CYS A 242 7.63 -8.68 -13.19
N THR A 243 8.70 -9.37 -12.78
CA THR A 243 8.58 -10.66 -12.09
C THR A 243 8.01 -10.51 -10.70
N TRP A 244 8.44 -9.49 -9.95
CA TRP A 244 7.92 -9.26 -8.60
C TRP A 244 6.58 -8.50 -8.59
N ASP A 245 6.16 -7.98 -9.73
CA ASP A 245 4.83 -7.42 -9.97
C ASP A 245 3.84 -8.43 -10.59
N ASP A 246 4.27 -9.67 -10.89
CA ASP A 246 3.41 -10.73 -11.43
C ASP A 246 2.45 -11.31 -10.37
N PRO A 247 1.12 -11.19 -10.55
CA PRO A 247 0.13 -11.67 -9.58
C PRO A 247 -0.14 -13.19 -9.62
N LYS A 248 0.48 -13.96 -10.53
CA LYS A 248 0.21 -15.38 -10.82
C LYS A 248 -1.24 -15.67 -11.23
N GLY A 249 -1.43 -16.21 -12.42
CA GLY A 249 -2.71 -16.54 -13.06
C GLY A 249 -3.34 -15.35 -13.80
N GLY A 250 -2.61 -14.24 -13.91
CA GLY A 250 -3.06 -12.99 -14.51
C GLY A 250 -4.16 -12.24 -13.73
N GLY A 251 -4.24 -10.93 -13.93
CA GLY A 251 -5.24 -10.05 -13.32
C GLY A 251 -4.92 -9.63 -11.88
N ASN A 252 -5.23 -8.36 -11.55
CA ASN A 252 -4.74 -7.69 -10.34
C ASN A 252 -3.22 -7.51 -10.36
N GLU A 253 -2.73 -7.08 -11.51
CA GLU A 253 -1.36 -6.70 -11.80
C GLU A 253 -0.74 -5.96 -10.60
N GLY A 254 0.43 -6.43 -10.17
CA GLY A 254 1.24 -5.73 -9.17
C GLY A 254 1.86 -4.48 -9.76
N TYR A 255 2.18 -3.52 -8.90
CA TYR A 255 2.88 -2.29 -9.30
C TYR A 255 3.83 -1.80 -8.20
N GLY A 256 4.19 -2.70 -7.28
CA GLY A 256 5.08 -2.40 -6.16
C GLY A 256 6.52 -2.15 -6.62
N TYR A 257 6.90 -2.70 -7.78
CA TYR A 257 8.24 -2.58 -8.36
C TYR A 257 8.28 -1.80 -9.67
N PHE A 258 7.16 -1.18 -10.07
CA PHE A 258 7.11 -0.31 -11.24
C PHE A 258 7.55 1.12 -10.90
N GLY A 259 8.67 1.54 -11.48
CA GLY A 259 9.12 2.92 -11.43
C GLY A 259 9.85 3.26 -10.12
N LEU A 260 10.64 2.34 -9.56
CA LEU A 260 11.38 2.58 -8.31
C LEU A 260 12.68 3.36 -8.54
N SER A 261 13.06 4.20 -7.57
CA SER A 261 14.40 4.78 -7.51
C SER A 261 15.42 3.76 -7.00
N ASP A 262 16.71 4.06 -7.12
CA ASP A 262 17.82 3.33 -6.50
C ASP A 262 17.56 3.08 -4.99
N ASP A 263 17.03 4.08 -4.28
CA ASP A 263 16.81 4.01 -2.83
C ASP A 263 15.66 3.07 -2.47
N PHE A 264 14.60 3.03 -3.29
CA PHE A 264 13.48 2.12 -3.07
C PHE A 264 13.80 0.69 -3.49
N MET A 265 14.39 0.51 -4.68
CA MET A 265 14.79 -0.81 -5.18
C MET A 265 15.86 -1.43 -4.28
N GLY A 266 16.80 -0.63 -3.76
CA GLY A 266 17.88 -1.06 -2.86
C GLY A 266 17.44 -1.61 -1.48
N ARG A 267 16.14 -1.58 -1.16
CA ARG A 267 15.61 -2.11 0.11
C ARG A 267 15.60 -3.64 0.14
N ASP A 268 15.43 -4.28 -1.01
CA ASP A 268 15.43 -5.75 -1.12
C ASP A 268 16.15 -6.28 -2.36
N HIS A 269 16.58 -5.39 -3.26
CA HIS A 269 17.49 -5.71 -4.36
C HIS A 269 18.88 -5.16 -4.11
N ASP A 270 19.88 -5.91 -4.57
CA ASP A 270 21.27 -5.50 -4.62
C ASP A 270 21.81 -5.79 -6.02
N TRP A 271 22.18 -4.73 -6.73
CA TRP A 271 22.94 -4.82 -7.97
C TRP A 271 24.34 -4.30 -7.64
N GLU A 272 25.35 -5.17 -7.77
CA GLU A 272 26.72 -4.79 -7.45
C GLU A 272 27.17 -3.64 -8.36
N ARG A 273 27.08 -2.40 -7.85
CA ARG A 273 27.51 -1.16 -8.55
C ARG A 273 28.99 -1.20 -8.94
N GLN A 274 29.78 -2.11 -8.36
CA GLN A 274 31.19 -2.32 -8.71
C GLN A 274 31.38 -3.06 -10.04
N ASN A 275 30.35 -3.79 -10.49
CA ASN A 275 30.35 -4.55 -11.73
C ASN A 275 29.52 -3.86 -12.83
N TYR A 276 28.51 -3.07 -12.46
CA TYR A 276 27.64 -2.37 -13.40
C TYR A 276 27.49 -0.89 -13.03
N LEU A 277 27.77 0.00 -13.99
CA LEU A 277 27.63 1.45 -13.85
C LEU A 277 26.41 1.93 -14.62
N PHE A 278 25.23 1.53 -14.17
CA PHE A 278 24.00 2.06 -14.73
C PHE A 278 23.81 3.53 -14.33
N PRO A 279 23.18 4.36 -15.19
CA PRO A 279 22.66 5.65 -14.78
C PRO A 279 21.83 5.54 -13.50
N LYS A 280 22.03 6.47 -12.55
CA LYS A 280 21.34 6.43 -11.27
C LYS A 280 19.84 6.65 -11.44
N ALA A 281 19.02 5.73 -10.93
CA ALA A 281 17.58 5.90 -10.89
C ALA A 281 17.19 6.83 -9.74
N LYS A 282 17.02 8.13 -10.01
CA LYS A 282 16.60 9.13 -9.01
C LYS A 282 15.15 9.56 -9.19
N GLY A 283 14.50 9.13 -10.27
CA GLY A 283 13.14 9.51 -10.57
C GLY A 283 12.15 8.96 -9.54
N THR A 284 11.15 9.76 -9.21
CA THR A 284 9.99 9.34 -8.38
C THR A 284 8.66 9.68 -9.04
N LYS A 285 8.65 10.54 -10.06
CA LYS A 285 7.45 10.98 -10.78
C LYS A 285 6.68 9.81 -11.39
N TYR A 286 7.39 8.85 -11.98
CA TYR A 286 6.81 7.67 -12.64
C TYR A 286 6.87 6.40 -11.80
N ASN A 287 7.10 6.52 -10.49
CA ASN A 287 6.73 5.44 -9.60
C ASN A 287 5.21 5.26 -9.67
N TYR A 288 4.74 4.04 -9.98
CA TYR A 288 3.32 3.82 -10.26
C TYR A 288 2.42 4.25 -9.09
N LEU A 289 2.82 3.94 -7.86
CA LEU A 289 2.04 4.23 -6.66
C LEU A 289 1.97 5.75 -6.42
N ILE A 290 3.09 6.46 -6.55
CA ILE A 290 3.12 7.93 -6.45
C ILE A 290 2.28 8.56 -7.58
N TYR A 291 2.45 8.10 -8.81
CA TYR A 291 1.74 8.60 -9.98
C TYR A 291 0.22 8.47 -9.82
N ASN A 292 -0.24 7.35 -9.25
CA ASN A 292 -1.66 7.07 -8.98
C ASN A 292 -2.17 7.63 -7.64
N GLY A 293 -1.40 8.50 -6.99
CA GLY A 293 -1.87 9.25 -5.82
C GLY A 293 -1.96 8.45 -4.53
N PHE A 294 -1.16 7.38 -4.37
CA PHE A 294 -1.05 6.69 -3.09
C PHE A 294 -0.53 7.65 -2.03
N THR A 295 -1.17 7.63 -0.84
CA THR A 295 -0.78 8.48 0.27
C THR A 295 0.55 8.01 0.84
N GLN A 296 1.54 8.89 0.76
CA GLN A 296 2.89 8.63 1.23
C GLN A 296 2.98 8.86 2.74
N PHE A 297 3.73 7.99 3.42
CA PHE A 297 4.11 8.16 4.82
C PHE A 297 5.53 7.61 5.04
N ASN A 298 6.25 8.12 6.03
CA ASN A 298 7.65 7.76 6.28
C ASN A 298 7.93 7.19 7.68
N SER A 299 6.90 7.09 8.53
CA SER A 299 7.03 6.57 9.89
C SER A 299 5.72 5.97 10.39
N GLU A 300 5.79 5.18 11.46
CA GLU A 300 4.60 4.65 12.15
C GLU A 300 3.66 5.79 12.62
N ALA A 301 4.23 6.88 13.14
CA ALA A 301 3.42 8.01 13.61
C ALA A 301 2.63 8.65 12.47
N GLU A 302 3.27 8.89 11.32
CA GLU A 302 2.60 9.46 10.15
C GLU A 302 1.57 8.49 9.54
N LEU A 303 1.86 7.19 9.55
CA LEU A 303 0.89 6.17 9.16
C LEU A 303 -0.40 6.28 9.99
N TYR A 304 -0.26 6.45 11.31
CA TYR A 304 -1.42 6.56 12.20
C TYR A 304 -2.22 7.84 11.95
N GLU A 305 -1.56 8.95 11.63
CA GLU A 305 -2.22 10.21 11.26
C GLU A 305 -3.00 10.09 9.95
N VAL A 306 -2.39 9.45 8.95
CA VAL A 306 -3.05 9.17 7.65
C VAL A 306 -4.28 8.29 7.86
N LEU A 307 -4.16 7.20 8.62
CA LEU A 307 -5.27 6.30 8.90
C LEU A 307 -6.39 6.97 9.71
N ASP A 308 -6.05 7.72 10.77
CA ASP A 308 -7.03 8.46 11.57
C ASP A 308 -7.80 9.47 10.70
N THR A 309 -7.12 10.19 9.82
CA THR A 309 -7.74 11.16 8.90
C THR A 309 -8.69 10.46 7.93
N ALA A 310 -8.20 9.45 7.20
CA ALA A 310 -8.98 8.74 6.19
C ALA A 310 -10.21 8.04 6.79
N LEU A 311 -10.05 7.38 7.93
CA LEU A 311 -11.14 6.62 8.56
C LEU A 311 -12.17 7.51 9.27
N LYS A 312 -11.80 8.71 9.74
CA LYS A 312 -12.77 9.71 10.21
C LYS A 312 -13.69 10.19 9.10
N SER A 313 -13.19 10.30 7.88
CA SER A 313 -13.99 10.60 6.69
C SER A 313 -14.67 9.38 6.06
N GLN A 314 -14.53 8.19 6.66
CA GLN A 314 -15.00 6.92 6.10
C GLN A 314 -14.49 6.66 4.68
N GLU A 315 -13.25 7.06 4.40
CA GLU A 315 -12.59 6.84 3.12
C GLU A 315 -12.32 5.34 2.91
N SER A 316 -12.67 4.83 1.73
CA SER A 316 -12.32 3.49 1.26
C SER A 316 -12.37 3.44 -0.27
N PRO A 317 -11.37 2.87 -0.96
CA PRO A 317 -10.14 2.30 -0.39
C PRO A 317 -9.18 3.36 0.13
N ILE A 318 -8.31 2.98 1.07
CA ILE A 318 -7.17 3.79 1.53
C ILE A 318 -5.90 3.21 0.89
N ASN A 319 -5.24 4.00 0.05
CA ASN A 319 -4.04 3.60 -0.68
C ASN A 319 -2.80 4.19 -0.01
N LEU A 320 -1.89 3.33 0.42
CA LEU A 320 -0.74 3.70 1.27
C LEU A 320 0.58 3.29 0.64
N PHE A 321 1.58 4.16 0.71
CA PHE A 321 2.94 3.88 0.26
C PHE A 321 4.01 4.38 1.26
N TYR A 322 4.84 3.45 1.73
CA TYR A 322 5.90 3.71 2.69
C TYR A 322 7.19 4.21 2.03
N THR A 323 7.54 5.46 2.34
CA THR A 323 8.69 6.19 1.78
C THR A 323 9.81 6.43 2.80
N GLY A 324 9.70 5.87 4.00
CA GLY A 324 10.69 6.06 5.08
C GLY A 324 12.02 5.33 4.87
N ASN A 325 13.02 5.67 5.68
CA ASN A 325 14.37 5.12 5.55
C ASN A 325 14.56 3.78 6.28
N GLU A 326 13.61 3.36 7.12
CA GLU A 326 13.70 2.07 7.81
C GLU A 326 13.49 0.93 6.81
N LYS A 327 14.57 0.20 6.52
CA LYS A 327 14.62 -0.89 5.54
C LYS A 327 13.67 -2.05 5.87
N TYR A 328 13.44 -2.31 7.16
CA TYR A 328 12.68 -3.46 7.65
C TYR A 328 11.35 -3.04 8.29
N PHE A 329 10.77 -1.93 7.85
CA PHE A 329 9.46 -1.48 8.32
C PHE A 329 8.37 -2.50 7.95
N ASP A 330 7.85 -3.22 8.94
CA ASP A 330 6.78 -4.19 8.74
C ASP A 330 5.43 -3.47 8.66
N LEU A 331 5.08 -3.05 7.45
CA LEU A 331 3.81 -2.38 7.17
C LEU A 331 2.61 -3.28 7.51
N SER A 332 2.71 -4.58 7.23
CA SER A 332 1.62 -5.53 7.43
C SER A 332 1.28 -5.65 8.92
N TYR A 333 2.28 -5.89 9.76
CA TYR A 333 2.12 -5.99 11.20
C TYR A 333 1.62 -4.68 11.81
N THR A 334 2.22 -3.56 11.40
CA THR A 334 1.88 -2.23 11.93
C THR A 334 0.42 -1.88 11.61
N LEU A 335 -0.03 -2.12 10.36
CA LEU A 335 -1.42 -1.92 9.96
C LEU A 335 -2.38 -2.83 10.72
N GLU A 336 -2.08 -4.13 10.80
CA GLU A 336 -2.95 -5.10 11.46
C GLU A 336 -3.13 -4.76 12.95
N SER A 337 -2.03 -4.44 13.64
CA SER A 337 -2.03 -4.05 15.04
C SER A 337 -2.86 -2.79 15.30
N TRP A 338 -2.69 -1.77 14.46
CA TRP A 338 -3.42 -0.51 14.59
C TRP A 338 -4.91 -0.67 14.27
N LEU A 339 -5.27 -1.35 13.18
CA LEU A 339 -6.67 -1.57 12.80
C LEU A 339 -7.41 -2.39 13.86
N LYS A 340 -6.81 -3.47 14.39
CA LYS A 340 -7.40 -4.25 15.50
C LYS A 340 -7.69 -3.42 16.74
N SER A 341 -6.87 -2.40 17.00
CA SER A 341 -7.01 -1.54 18.20
C SER A 341 -8.02 -0.40 18.00
N ASN A 342 -8.36 -0.05 16.76
CA ASN A 342 -9.12 1.15 16.43
C ASN A 342 -10.37 0.93 15.56
N TYR A 343 -10.65 -0.28 15.07
CA TYR A 343 -11.76 -0.52 14.14
C TYR A 343 -13.12 -0.05 14.70
N GLU A 344 -13.41 -0.30 15.99
CA GLU A 344 -14.66 0.17 16.63
C GLU A 344 -14.73 1.70 16.73
N LYS A 345 -13.61 2.39 16.98
CA LYS A 345 -13.54 3.87 17.06
C LYS A 345 -14.05 4.51 15.77
N TYR A 346 -13.70 3.92 14.63
CA TYR A 346 -14.10 4.41 13.30
C TYR A 346 -15.30 3.68 12.70
N LEU A 347 -16.04 2.92 13.52
CA LEU A 347 -17.23 2.17 13.07
C LEU A 347 -16.95 1.18 11.93
N ILE A 348 -15.74 0.65 11.83
CA ILE A 348 -15.42 -0.33 10.79
C ILE A 348 -16.15 -1.64 11.12
N LYS A 349 -16.98 -2.10 10.19
CA LYS A 349 -17.73 -3.36 10.27
C LYS A 349 -16.85 -4.54 9.84
N THR A 350 -16.20 -4.39 8.69
CA THR A 350 -15.25 -5.35 8.11
C THR A 350 -14.16 -4.56 7.42
N TYR A 351 -12.96 -5.14 7.34
CA TYR A 351 -11.90 -4.60 6.51
C TYR A 351 -11.07 -5.72 5.91
N THR A 352 -10.44 -5.43 4.79
CA THR A 352 -9.40 -6.25 4.19
C THR A 352 -8.24 -5.34 3.84
N PHE A 353 -7.02 -5.86 3.90
CA PHE A 353 -5.86 -5.16 3.35
C PHE A 353 -4.97 -6.13 2.62
N LYS A 354 -4.36 -5.66 1.52
CA LYS A 354 -3.39 -6.41 0.72
C LYS A 354 -2.06 -5.64 0.78
N PRO A 355 -1.11 -6.06 1.63
CA PRO A 355 0.21 -5.44 1.68
C PRO A 355 1.10 -6.00 0.56
N THR A 356 1.88 -5.13 -0.08
CA THR A 356 2.84 -5.48 -1.15
C THR A 356 4.16 -4.78 -0.84
N GLY A 357 5.04 -5.44 -0.08
CA GLY A 357 6.33 -4.89 0.34
C GLY A 357 6.18 -3.60 1.16
N PHE A 358 6.18 -2.47 0.45
CA PHE A 358 6.13 -1.12 1.02
C PHE A 358 4.80 -0.39 0.77
N SER A 359 3.79 -1.02 0.20
CA SER A 359 2.47 -0.41 0.01
C SER A 359 1.35 -1.29 0.53
N ALA A 360 0.18 -0.69 0.72
CA ALA A 360 -1.02 -1.41 1.08
C ALA A 360 -2.27 -0.71 0.54
N VAL A 361 -3.26 -1.52 0.15
CA VAL A 361 -4.62 -1.05 -0.12
C VAL A 361 -5.53 -1.59 0.97
N ILE A 362 -6.23 -0.70 1.68
CA ILE A 362 -7.19 -1.05 2.74
C ILE A 362 -8.59 -0.80 2.21
N ASN A 363 -9.43 -1.83 2.21
CA ASN A 363 -10.86 -1.71 1.93
C ASN A 363 -11.62 -1.86 3.25
N ALA A 364 -12.44 -0.87 3.60
CA ALA A 364 -13.22 -0.86 4.83
C ALA A 364 -14.72 -0.69 4.52
N GLU A 365 -15.55 -1.52 5.16
CA GLU A 365 -16.99 -1.29 5.24
C GLU A 365 -17.32 -0.66 6.59
N PHE A 366 -18.15 0.38 6.60
CA PHE A 366 -18.51 1.10 7.82
C PHE A 366 -19.92 0.75 8.31
N LYS A 367 -20.10 0.68 9.63
CA LYS A 367 -21.41 0.67 10.29
C LYS A 367 -22.02 2.08 10.15
N SER A 368 -23.35 2.19 10.19
CA SER A 368 -24.02 3.49 10.20
C SER A 368 -23.62 4.29 11.44
N ALA A 369 -23.25 5.56 11.25
CA ALA A 369 -23.00 6.51 12.33
C ALA A 369 -24.29 7.08 12.95
N GLU A 370 -25.46 6.76 12.39
CA GLU A 370 -26.73 7.26 12.88
C GLU A 370 -27.04 6.76 14.30
N GLY A 371 -27.30 7.72 15.20
CA GLY A 371 -27.60 7.46 16.61
C GLY A 371 -26.39 7.00 17.43
N VAL A 372 -25.17 7.09 16.90
CA VAL A 372 -23.95 6.80 17.66
C VAL A 372 -23.64 7.96 18.60
N LEU A 373 -23.43 7.62 19.87
CA LEU A 373 -23.06 8.52 20.95
C LEU A 373 -21.57 8.33 21.24
N TYR A 374 -20.76 9.23 20.70
CA TYR A 374 -19.32 9.25 20.96
C TYR A 374 -19.02 9.82 22.34
N PHE A 375 -18.06 9.22 23.04
CA PHE A 375 -17.56 9.76 24.29
C PHE A 375 -16.04 9.58 24.42
N THR A 376 -15.39 10.40 25.25
CA THR A 376 -13.91 10.35 25.42
C THR A 376 -13.45 10.05 26.85
N SER A 377 -14.37 9.95 27.82
CA SER A 377 -14.09 9.62 29.22
C SER A 377 -15.32 9.06 29.93
N ASP A 378 -15.16 8.55 31.16
CA ASP A 378 -16.28 8.09 32.01
C ASP A 378 -17.32 9.20 32.27
N GLU A 379 -16.85 10.42 32.50
CA GLU A 379 -17.70 11.59 32.72
C GLU A 379 -18.50 11.94 31.45
N ASP A 380 -17.84 11.85 30.29
CA ASP A 380 -18.46 12.11 29.00
C ASP A 380 -19.47 11.01 28.63
N LEU A 381 -19.17 9.74 28.95
CA LEU A 381 -20.11 8.62 28.81
C LEU A 381 -21.40 8.91 29.57
N ALA A 382 -21.29 9.28 30.85
CA ALA A 382 -22.44 9.58 31.69
C ALA A 382 -23.25 10.77 31.16
N LYS A 383 -22.56 11.76 30.60
CA LYS A 383 -23.17 12.94 29.97
C LYS A 383 -23.95 12.56 28.71
N VAL A 384 -23.31 11.96 27.70
CA VAL A 384 -23.95 11.67 26.41
C VAL A 384 -25.08 10.66 26.55
N ALA A 385 -24.90 9.63 27.39
CA ALA A 385 -25.95 8.66 27.67
C ALA A 385 -27.11 9.31 28.44
N GLY A 386 -26.82 10.20 29.40
CA GLY A 386 -27.84 10.95 30.12
C GLY A 386 -28.67 11.87 29.22
N GLU A 387 -28.03 12.60 28.32
CA GLU A 387 -28.70 13.46 27.33
C GLU A 387 -29.62 12.64 26.41
N ALA A 388 -29.18 11.47 25.96
CA ALA A 388 -29.99 10.55 25.18
C ALA A 388 -31.20 10.00 25.96
N MET A 389 -31.00 9.65 27.24
CA MET A 389 -32.08 9.20 28.11
C MET A 389 -33.12 10.30 28.40
N GLN A 390 -32.70 11.56 28.49
CA GLN A 390 -33.63 12.69 28.61
C GLN A 390 -34.54 12.83 27.38
N ARG A 391 -34.01 12.52 26.19
CA ARG A 391 -34.78 12.45 24.94
C ARG A 391 -35.63 11.17 24.81
N LYS A 392 -35.59 10.29 25.81
CA LYS A 392 -36.28 8.99 25.84
C LYS A 392 -35.87 8.07 24.69
N GLU A 393 -34.60 8.12 24.30
CA GLU A 393 -34.04 7.14 23.37
C GLU A 393 -34.07 5.74 23.98
N VAL A 394 -34.63 4.77 23.26
CA VAL A 394 -34.79 3.38 23.74
C VAL A 394 -33.56 2.51 23.47
N THR A 395 -32.66 2.98 22.60
CA THR A 395 -31.40 2.31 22.27
C THR A 395 -30.27 3.31 22.28
N LEU A 396 -29.20 3.03 23.02
CA LEU A 396 -27.99 3.85 23.06
C LEU A 396 -26.84 3.08 22.43
N LYS A 397 -26.23 3.64 21.38
CA LYS A 397 -25.03 3.08 20.74
C LYS A 397 -23.81 3.89 21.17
N LEU A 398 -23.12 3.44 22.20
CA LEU A 398 -22.00 4.15 22.83
C LEU A 398 -20.68 3.70 22.20
N VAL A 399 -19.85 4.66 21.79
CA VAL A 399 -18.51 4.38 21.21
C VAL A 399 -17.46 5.29 21.85
N TYR A 400 -16.44 4.67 22.45
CA TYR A 400 -15.30 5.40 22.98
C TYR A 400 -14.42 5.91 21.82
N SER A 401 -14.11 7.20 21.86
CA SER A 401 -13.34 7.90 20.83
C SER A 401 -12.12 8.65 21.38
N GLY A 402 -11.81 8.46 22.66
CA GLY A 402 -10.64 9.06 23.30
C GLY A 402 -9.32 8.33 23.01
N ASP A 403 -8.23 8.88 23.53
CA ASP A 403 -6.87 8.42 23.22
C ASP A 403 -6.35 7.31 24.15
N ASP A 404 -7.10 6.94 25.20
CA ASP A 404 -6.69 5.86 26.11
C ASP A 404 -6.83 4.50 25.40
N LYS A 405 -5.66 3.96 25.03
CA LYS A 405 -5.56 2.65 24.36
C LYS A 405 -6.10 1.52 25.22
N TYR A 406 -6.06 1.64 26.56
CA TYR A 406 -6.47 0.63 27.53
C TYR A 406 -7.87 0.86 28.09
N TYR A 407 -8.61 1.82 27.55
CA TYR A 407 -9.99 2.07 27.97
C TYR A 407 -10.85 0.81 27.78
N TYR A 408 -11.60 0.46 28.82
CA TYR A 408 -12.52 -0.67 28.83
C TYR A 408 -13.89 -0.26 29.37
N ILE A 409 -14.90 -0.24 28.48
CA ILE A 409 -16.21 0.39 28.75
C ILE A 409 -17.04 -0.30 29.84
N ASN A 410 -16.81 -1.60 30.08
CA ASN A 410 -17.68 -2.42 30.95
C ASN A 410 -17.87 -1.81 32.36
N THR A 411 -16.79 -1.47 33.06
CA THR A 411 -16.89 -0.98 34.43
C THR A 411 -17.56 0.39 34.51
N PRO A 412 -17.15 1.40 33.71
CA PRO A 412 -17.83 2.70 33.65
C PRO A 412 -19.32 2.57 33.28
N LEU A 413 -19.63 1.79 32.24
CA LEU A 413 -21.01 1.59 31.79
C LEU A 413 -21.87 0.94 32.87
N ARG A 414 -21.40 -0.15 33.50
CA ARG A 414 -22.15 -0.82 34.56
C ARG A 414 -22.45 0.13 35.72
N LYS A 415 -21.45 0.88 36.19
CA LYS A 415 -21.64 1.87 37.27
C LYS A 415 -22.66 2.94 36.89
N PHE A 416 -22.59 3.44 35.65
CA PHE A 416 -23.55 4.42 35.14
C PHE A 416 -24.96 3.84 35.05
N LEU A 417 -25.11 2.61 34.56
CA LEU A 417 -26.42 1.96 34.43
C LEU A 417 -27.06 1.68 35.81
N GLU A 418 -26.26 1.27 36.80
CA GLU A 418 -26.72 0.94 38.16
C GLU A 418 -27.12 2.15 39.01
N SER A 419 -26.59 3.34 38.73
CA SER A 419 -26.79 4.54 39.57
C SER A 419 -27.35 5.75 38.84
N GLY A 420 -27.00 5.92 37.56
CA GLY A 420 -27.27 7.13 36.79
C GLY A 420 -28.57 7.14 36.00
N THR A 421 -29.27 6.01 35.89
CA THR A 421 -30.40 5.84 34.96
C THR A 421 -31.77 6.14 35.57
N ARG A 422 -31.92 5.90 36.88
CA ARG A 422 -33.20 6.03 37.61
C ARG A 422 -33.83 7.41 37.50
N LYS A 423 -32.99 8.45 37.58
CA LYS A 423 -33.43 9.85 37.44
C LYS A 423 -34.05 10.18 36.08
N TYR A 424 -33.83 9.34 35.07
CA TYR A 424 -34.45 9.46 33.75
C TYR A 424 -35.68 8.57 33.58
N GLY A 425 -36.08 7.84 34.63
CA GLY A 425 -37.24 6.94 34.61
C GLY A 425 -36.98 5.62 33.92
N VAL A 426 -35.73 5.17 33.81
CA VAL A 426 -35.40 3.85 33.26
C VAL A 426 -35.81 2.78 34.26
N SER A 427 -36.75 1.91 33.89
CA SER A 427 -37.26 0.82 34.74
C SER A 427 -36.48 -0.47 34.59
N THR A 428 -36.10 -0.80 33.35
CA THR A 428 -35.28 -1.96 33.03
C THR A 428 -34.29 -1.58 31.93
N TYR A 429 -33.19 -2.33 31.86
CA TYR A 429 -32.24 -2.20 30.78
C TYR A 429 -31.58 -3.55 30.49
N SER A 430 -31.09 -3.70 29.26
CA SER A 430 -30.18 -4.77 28.86
C SER A 430 -29.09 -4.16 28.01
N TYR A 431 -27.91 -4.78 27.98
CA TYR A 431 -26.80 -4.26 27.21
C TYR A 431 -25.87 -5.36 26.74
N GLN A 432 -25.24 -5.11 25.61
CA GLN A 432 -24.07 -5.85 25.13
C GLN A 432 -22.92 -4.85 25.01
N TYR A 433 -21.71 -5.31 25.29
CA TYR A 433 -20.53 -4.47 25.19
C TYR A 433 -19.37 -5.25 24.57
N TYR A 434 -18.50 -4.48 23.95
CA TYR A 434 -17.17 -4.86 23.48
C TYR A 434 -16.17 -4.00 24.24
N ASP A 435 -14.87 -4.09 23.93
CA ASP A 435 -13.84 -3.39 24.71
C ASP A 435 -14.11 -1.88 24.82
N LYS A 436 -14.51 -1.24 23.73
CA LYS A 436 -14.64 0.22 23.60
C LYS A 436 -16.02 0.70 23.14
N SER A 437 -17.00 -0.19 23.03
CA SER A 437 -18.35 0.16 22.57
C SER A 437 -19.41 -0.66 23.29
N ALA A 438 -20.63 -0.14 23.33
CA ALA A 438 -21.77 -0.86 23.88
C ALA A 438 -23.08 -0.46 23.21
N GLU A 439 -24.01 -1.40 23.15
CA GLU A 439 -25.40 -1.14 22.80
C GLU A 439 -26.28 -1.42 24.00
N VAL A 440 -27.02 -0.41 24.44
CA VAL A 440 -27.91 -0.47 25.61
C VAL A 440 -29.34 -0.33 25.15
N THR A 441 -30.21 -1.26 25.51
CA THR A 441 -31.66 -1.17 25.33
C THR A 441 -32.31 -0.78 26.65
N LEU A 442 -33.23 0.18 26.60
CA LEU A 442 -33.84 0.82 27.76
C LEU A 442 -35.36 0.75 27.70
N GLU A 443 -36.00 0.48 28.84
CA GLU A 443 -37.43 0.67 29.03
C GLU A 443 -37.66 1.80 30.04
N TYR A 444 -38.68 2.63 29.78
CA TYR A 444 -39.00 3.77 30.61
C TYR A 444 -40.36 3.64 31.27
N VAL A 445 -40.44 4.14 32.50
CA VAL A 445 -41.71 4.53 33.13
C VAL A 445 -41.95 6.03 32.94
N ASP A 446 -43.23 6.38 32.91
CA ASP A 446 -43.68 7.76 32.96
C ASP A 446 -43.58 8.30 34.39
N LEU A 447 -42.50 9.03 34.67
CA LEU A 447 -42.21 9.58 36.00
C LEU A 447 -43.27 10.57 36.49
N GLU A 448 -44.05 11.21 35.61
CA GLU A 448 -45.11 12.14 36.04
C GLU A 448 -46.22 11.43 36.83
N GLN A 449 -46.34 10.11 36.67
CA GLN A 449 -47.27 9.27 37.41
C GLN A 449 -46.75 8.85 38.80
N TYR A 450 -45.49 9.15 39.12
CA TYR A 450 -44.84 8.72 40.36
C TYR A 450 -44.55 9.92 41.28
N LYS A 451 -44.72 9.71 42.59
CA LYS A 451 -44.13 10.60 43.60
C LYS A 451 -42.65 10.23 43.73
N THR A 452 -41.78 11.08 43.19
CA THR A 452 -40.32 10.87 43.19
C THR A 452 -39.68 11.32 44.50
N PHE A 453 -38.67 10.58 44.95
CA PHE A 453 -37.87 10.93 46.12
C PHE A 453 -36.45 10.38 45.99
N SER A 454 -35.52 10.96 46.74
CA SER A 454 -34.09 10.65 46.72
C SER A 454 -33.53 10.33 48.11
N THR A 455 -34.29 10.63 49.18
CA THR A 455 -33.87 10.40 50.57
C THR A 455 -34.98 9.75 51.40
N ASP A 456 -34.60 9.15 52.53
CA ASP A 456 -35.54 8.56 53.50
C ASP A 456 -36.53 9.61 54.05
N GLU A 457 -36.09 10.86 54.24
CA GLU A 457 -36.92 11.95 54.76
C GLU A 457 -38.03 12.33 53.77
N GLU A 458 -37.70 12.44 52.48
CA GLU A 458 -38.67 12.70 51.42
C GLU A 458 -39.68 11.56 51.30
N LEU A 459 -39.23 10.31 51.38
CA LEU A 459 -40.11 9.14 51.40
C LEU A 459 -41.06 9.20 52.60
N LEU A 460 -40.55 9.46 53.80
CA LEU A 460 -41.37 9.53 55.01
C LEU A 460 -42.46 10.59 54.89
N LYS A 461 -42.12 11.76 54.33
CA LYS A 461 -43.07 12.84 54.08
C LYS A 461 -44.19 12.38 53.13
N ILE A 462 -43.83 11.78 52.00
CA ILE A 462 -44.79 11.26 51.02
C ILE A 462 -45.75 10.26 51.68
N LEU A 463 -45.22 9.32 52.47
CA LEU A 463 -46.01 8.30 53.15
C LEU A 463 -46.95 8.88 54.21
N ASN A 464 -46.48 9.83 55.03
CA ASN A 464 -47.28 10.49 56.06
C ASN A 464 -48.40 11.36 55.48
N ASP A 465 -48.12 12.10 54.40
CA ASP A 465 -49.11 12.92 53.70
C ASP A 465 -50.22 12.02 53.12
N ALA A 466 -49.82 10.93 52.47
CA ALA A 466 -50.76 9.97 51.92
C ALA A 466 -51.61 9.27 53.00
N ALA A 467 -51.01 8.88 54.13
CA ALA A 467 -51.73 8.33 55.28
C ALA A 467 -52.77 9.32 55.82
N SER A 468 -52.41 10.59 55.93
CA SER A 468 -53.29 11.65 56.43
C SER A 468 -54.45 11.94 55.48
N ASN A 469 -54.20 11.88 54.17
CA ASN A 469 -55.19 12.11 53.12
C ASN A 469 -56.03 10.86 52.77
N LYS A 470 -55.74 9.71 53.39
CA LYS A 470 -56.35 8.41 53.09
C LYS A 470 -56.21 7.98 51.61
N GLU A 471 -55.06 8.26 51.00
CA GLU A 471 -54.75 7.80 49.64
C GLU A 471 -54.61 6.28 49.59
N THR A 472 -55.40 5.59 48.77
CA THR A 472 -55.42 4.12 48.74
C THR A 472 -54.39 3.50 47.79
N SER A 473 -53.87 4.27 46.83
CA SER A 473 -52.86 3.82 45.87
C SER A 473 -51.90 4.95 45.53
N ILE A 474 -50.60 4.68 45.63
CA ILE A 474 -49.53 5.66 45.41
C ILE A 474 -48.42 4.99 44.61
N LYS A 475 -47.99 5.62 43.53
CA LYS A 475 -46.79 5.19 42.80
C LYS A 475 -45.58 5.93 43.35
N LEU A 476 -44.53 5.20 43.72
CA LEU A 476 -43.32 5.71 44.36
C LEU A 476 -42.10 5.39 43.50
N ALA A 477 -41.25 6.39 43.27
CA ALA A 477 -40.03 6.26 42.48
C ALA A 477 -38.82 6.77 43.26
N TYR A 478 -37.88 5.88 43.57
CA TYR A 478 -36.59 6.27 44.12
C TYR A 478 -35.64 6.69 42.99
N ILE A 479 -35.23 7.96 43.00
CA ILE A 479 -34.34 8.57 42.00
C ILE A 479 -32.97 8.95 42.58
N GLY A 480 -32.66 8.51 43.80
CA GLY A 480 -31.37 8.77 44.44
C GLY A 480 -30.23 7.84 43.98
N GLU A 481 -29.03 8.11 44.50
CA GLU A 481 -27.79 7.48 44.06
C GLU A 481 -27.55 6.07 44.68
N ASP A 482 -28.23 5.72 45.77
CA ASP A 482 -28.05 4.43 46.44
C ASP A 482 -28.61 3.27 45.60
N SER A 483 -27.72 2.51 44.98
CA SER A 483 -28.04 1.34 44.15
C SER A 483 -28.61 0.16 44.95
N TRP A 484 -28.58 0.23 46.28
CA TRP A 484 -29.12 -0.81 47.16
C TRP A 484 -30.36 -0.34 47.92
N TYR A 485 -30.91 0.82 47.56
CA TYR A 485 -32.07 1.38 48.22
C TYR A 485 -33.29 0.46 48.08
N ASN A 486 -33.80 -0.03 49.21
CA ASN A 486 -34.95 -0.92 49.25
C ASN A 486 -36.19 -0.19 49.77
N ILE A 487 -37.04 0.29 48.85
CA ILE A 487 -38.26 1.01 49.19
C ILE A 487 -39.18 0.16 50.09
N GLY A 488 -39.30 -1.15 49.81
CA GLY A 488 -40.16 -2.06 50.57
C GLY A 488 -39.74 -2.21 52.04
N THR A 489 -38.44 -2.29 52.31
CA THR A 489 -37.90 -2.29 53.68
C THR A 489 -38.24 -0.98 54.40
N LYS A 490 -38.09 0.16 53.72
CA LYS A 490 -38.37 1.49 54.30
C LYS A 490 -39.86 1.69 54.59
N ILE A 491 -40.74 1.25 53.69
CA ILE A 491 -42.19 1.25 53.90
C ILE A 491 -42.56 0.34 55.08
N SER A 492 -41.96 -0.85 55.17
CA SER A 492 -42.19 -1.76 56.28
C SER A 492 -41.80 -1.12 57.62
N SER A 493 -40.62 -0.48 57.69
CA SER A 493 -40.18 0.24 58.88
C SER A 493 -41.11 1.40 59.25
N TRP A 494 -41.61 2.15 58.27
CA TRP A 494 -42.59 3.22 58.49
C TRP A 494 -43.94 2.69 59.00
N PHE A 495 -44.44 1.60 58.42
CA PHE A 495 -45.73 0.99 58.79
C PHE A 495 -45.71 0.41 60.21
N TYR A 496 -44.65 -0.31 60.58
CA TYR A 496 -44.50 -0.90 61.92
C TYR A 496 -44.02 0.09 63.00
N GLY A 497 -43.77 1.35 62.62
CA GLY A 497 -43.48 2.44 63.55
C GLY A 497 -44.75 3.01 64.23
N ASP A 498 -44.79 4.33 64.43
CA ASP A 498 -45.89 5.02 65.13
C ASP A 498 -47.17 5.26 64.29
N ASN A 499 -47.30 4.64 63.12
CA ASN A 499 -48.48 4.81 62.26
C ASN A 499 -49.67 3.97 62.73
N LYS A 500 -50.65 4.61 63.39
CA LYS A 500 -51.89 3.96 63.86
C LYS A 500 -53.08 4.06 62.89
N VAL A 501 -52.90 4.68 61.73
CA VAL A 501 -54.00 5.03 60.80
C VAL A 501 -54.12 4.02 59.66
N VAL A 502 -53.00 3.44 59.21
CA VAL A 502 -52.97 2.40 58.17
C VAL A 502 -53.05 1.02 58.84
N LYS A 503 -53.96 0.16 58.39
CA LYS A 503 -54.18 -1.21 58.90
C LYS A 503 -53.43 -2.31 58.12
N GLY A 504 -52.96 -2.00 56.92
CA GLY A 504 -52.15 -2.91 56.11
C GLY A 504 -51.71 -2.26 54.81
N PHE A 505 -50.75 -2.87 54.12
CA PHE A 505 -50.28 -2.41 52.82
C PHE A 505 -49.91 -3.59 51.90
N GLU A 506 -49.92 -3.34 50.60
CA GLU A 506 -49.43 -4.24 49.55
C GLU A 506 -48.50 -3.45 48.61
N THR A 507 -47.42 -4.07 48.17
CA THR A 507 -46.53 -3.53 47.13
C THR A 507 -46.36 -4.54 46.02
N ASP A 508 -46.20 -4.09 44.78
CA ASP A 508 -45.65 -4.93 43.72
C ASP A 508 -44.20 -5.34 44.03
N THR A 509 -43.72 -6.40 43.40
CA THR A 509 -42.42 -6.99 43.69
C THR A 509 -41.27 -6.03 43.33
N GLY A 510 -40.67 -5.47 44.37
CA GLY A 510 -39.25 -5.12 44.55
C GLY A 510 -38.51 -4.49 43.38
N GLY A 511 -38.40 -3.16 43.40
CA GLY A 511 -37.52 -2.36 42.54
C GLY A 511 -37.41 -0.93 43.05
N PHE A 512 -36.95 -0.02 42.19
CA PHE A 512 -36.92 1.42 42.47
C PHE A 512 -38.22 2.15 42.08
N PHE A 513 -39.14 1.44 41.44
CA PHE A 513 -40.46 1.92 41.03
C PHE A 513 -41.48 0.94 41.56
N ILE A 514 -42.36 1.38 42.45
CA ILE A 514 -43.37 0.51 43.05
C ILE A 514 -44.74 1.19 43.10
N THR A 515 -45.77 0.37 43.12
CA THR A 515 -47.13 0.77 43.45
C THR A 515 -47.44 0.32 44.88
N LEU A 516 -47.62 1.28 45.78
CA LEU A 516 -48.03 1.05 47.17
C LEU A 516 -49.55 1.17 47.29
N THR A 517 -50.19 0.10 47.76
CA THR A 517 -51.62 0.09 48.09
C THR A 517 -51.80 0.10 49.60
N LEU A 518 -52.50 1.10 50.13
CA LEU A 518 -52.74 1.27 51.57
C LEU A 518 -54.17 0.88 51.95
N LYS A 519 -54.32 0.21 53.10
CA LYS A 519 -55.62 -0.20 53.67
C LYS A 519 -55.83 0.53 55.00
N TYR A 520 -56.97 1.19 55.18
CA TYR A 520 -57.28 2.05 56.35
C TYR A 520 -58.35 1.48 57.28
#